data_AF-C2CH42-F1
#
_entry.id   AF-C2CH42-F1
#
_cell.length_a   1.000
_cell.length_b   1.000
_cell.length_c   1.000
_cell.angle_alpha   90.00
_cell.angle_beta   90.00
_cell.angle_gamma   90.00
#
_symmetry.space_group_name_H-M   'P 1'
#
loop_
_entity.id
_entity.type
_entity.pdbx_description
1 polymer ?
#
loop_
_entity_poly.entity_id
_entity_poly.type
_entity_poly.pdbx_seq_one_letter_code
_entity_poly.pdbx_strand_id
1 'polypeptide(L)'
;MKKKKGFTLIELVIVIAIITVLAAIAIPRYNVSKKRAAIAAHNANVQMLTSAANMAVSDGILDKSWKKEDDAKDYVEKWPQVPKEAGVTGQSYEVKIDKDGKITVTPAAVDIKDDNTKKENK
;
A
#
# COMPACT_ATOMS: atom_id res chain seq x y z
N MET A 1 -22.02 26.57 48.19
CA MET A 1 -21.98 25.29 47.44
C MET A 1 -21.99 25.58 45.93
N LYS A 2 -20.91 25.23 45.20
CA LYS A 2 -20.86 25.41 43.74
C LYS A 2 -21.76 24.34 43.08
N LYS A 3 -22.80 24.74 42.36
CA LYS A 3 -23.64 23.81 41.58
C LYS A 3 -22.77 23.15 40.51
N LYS A 4 -22.46 21.87 40.64
CA LYS A 4 -21.85 21.09 39.56
C LYS A 4 -22.92 20.89 38.49
N LYS A 5 -22.80 21.56 37.34
CA LYS A 5 -23.58 21.23 36.14
C LYS A 5 -23.05 19.89 35.62
N GLY A 6 -23.81 18.83 35.82
CA GLY A 6 -23.52 17.52 35.23
C GLY A 6 -23.97 17.48 33.77
N PHE A 7 -23.30 16.66 32.97
CA PHE A 7 -23.70 16.36 31.61
C PHE A 7 -25.02 15.58 31.61
N THR A 8 -25.96 15.94 30.73
CA THR A 8 -27.25 15.22 30.66
C THR A 8 -27.12 13.97 29.79
N LEU A 9 -27.90 12.94 30.10
CA LEU A 9 -27.93 11.72 29.28
C LEU A 9 -28.43 12.00 27.86
N ILE A 10 -29.35 12.96 27.71
CA ILE A 10 -29.87 13.33 26.39
C ILE A 10 -28.81 14.00 25.52
N GLU A 11 -27.95 14.84 26.10
CA GLU A 11 -26.80 15.41 25.38
C GLU A 11 -25.86 14.31 24.88
N LEU A 12 -25.62 13.27 25.68
CA LEU A 12 -24.79 12.14 25.26
C LEU A 12 -25.41 11.38 24.08
N VAL A 13 -26.72 11.12 24.14
CA VAL A 13 -27.44 10.35 23.12
C VAL A 13 -27.44 11.06 21.77
N ILE A 14 -27.62 12.39 21.75
CA ILE A 14 -27.59 13.16 20.50
C ILE A 14 -26.17 13.15 19.90
N VAL A 15 -25.14 13.27 20.73
CA VAL A 15 -23.74 13.26 20.26
C VAL A 15 -23.39 11.93 19.60
N ILE A 16 -23.72 10.79 20.23
CA ILE A 16 -23.44 9.47 19.63
C ILE A 16 -24.24 9.26 18.34
N ALA A 17 -25.48 9.77 18.25
CA ALA A 17 -26.30 9.67 17.05
C ALA A 17 -25.70 10.44 15.86
N ILE A 18 -25.08 11.60 16.09
CA ILE A 18 -24.41 12.35 15.03
C ILE A 18 -23.11 11.64 14.61
N ILE A 19 -22.32 11.16 15.58
CA ILE A 19 -21.06 10.44 15.29
C ILE A 19 -21.33 9.18 14.46
N THR A 20 -22.39 8.42 14.73
CA THR A 20 -22.70 7.19 13.99
C THR A 20 -23.04 7.47 12.52
N VAL A 21 -23.81 8.52 12.24
CA VAL A 21 -24.15 8.94 10.87
C VAL A 21 -22.90 9.38 10.12
N LEU A 22 -22.04 10.18 10.74
CA LEU A 22 -20.78 10.62 10.12
C LEU A 22 -19.83 9.44 9.88
N ALA A 23 -19.69 8.54 10.85
CA ALA A 23 -18.84 7.36 10.75
C ALA A 23 -19.28 6.44 9.60
N ALA A 24 -20.60 6.28 9.40
CA ALA A 24 -21.14 5.45 8.32
C ALA A 24 -20.68 5.89 6.92
N ILE A 25 -20.48 7.20 6.69
CA ILE A 25 -19.99 7.74 5.41
C ILE A 25 -18.46 7.84 5.39
N ALA A 26 -17.84 8.20 6.51
CA ALA A 26 -16.41 8.45 6.59
C ALA A 26 -15.59 7.16 6.48
N ILE A 27 -15.98 6.09 7.16
CA ILE A 27 -15.25 4.81 7.18
C ILE A 27 -15.05 4.21 5.77
N PRO A 28 -16.09 4.02 4.93
CA PRO A 28 -15.88 3.45 3.60
C PRO A 28 -15.01 4.34 2.71
N ARG A 29 -15.17 5.67 2.77
CA ARG A 29 -14.32 6.61 2.02
C ARG A 29 -12.87 6.55 2.47
N TYR A 30 -12.62 6.51 3.78
CA TYR A 30 -11.29 6.37 4.34
C TYR A 30 -10.63 5.06 3.89
N ASN A 31 -11.35 3.94 3.94
CA ASN A 31 -10.83 2.64 3.51
C ASN A 31 -10.43 2.62 2.03
N VAL A 32 -11.23 3.23 1.14
CA VAL A 32 -10.87 3.36 -0.28
C VAL A 32 -9.61 4.21 -0.47
N SER A 33 -9.54 5.36 0.21
CA SER A 33 -8.35 6.22 0.15
C SER A 33 -7.10 5.51 0.67
N LYS A 34 -7.22 4.77 1.78
CA LYS A 34 -6.14 4.00 2.38
C LYS A 34 -5.63 2.92 1.42
N LYS A 35 -6.55 2.18 0.79
CA LYS A 35 -6.22 1.16 -0.22
C LYS A 35 -5.50 1.76 -1.43
N ARG A 36 -5.98 2.90 -1.96
CA ARG A 36 -5.33 3.59 -3.08
C ARG A 36 -3.93 4.06 -2.75
N ALA A 37 -3.73 4.65 -1.58
CA ALA A 37 -2.40 5.05 -1.10
C ALA A 37 -1.46 3.86 -0.96
N ALA A 38 -1.95 2.72 -0.47
CA ALA A 38 -1.18 1.49 -0.35
C ALA A 38 -0.79 0.91 -1.72
N ILE A 39 -1.69 0.92 -2.71
CA ILE A 39 -1.35 0.50 -4.09
C ILE A 39 -0.34 1.45 -4.72
N ALA A 40 -0.48 2.75 -4.54
CA ALA A 40 0.47 3.74 -5.05
C ALA A 40 1.87 3.52 -4.45
N ALA A 41 1.96 3.31 -3.14
CA ALA A 41 3.22 2.99 -2.46
C ALA A 41 3.81 1.66 -2.93
N HIS A 42 2.98 0.62 -3.15
CA HIS A 42 3.41 -0.65 -3.73
C HIS A 42 4.03 -0.46 -5.12
N ASN A 43 3.34 0.25 -6.01
CA ASN A 43 3.83 0.49 -7.36
C ASN A 43 5.12 1.33 -7.37
N ALA A 44 5.24 2.32 -6.49
CA ALA A 44 6.47 3.08 -6.32
C ALA A 44 7.64 2.18 -5.89
N ASN A 45 7.41 1.25 -4.96
CA ASN A 45 8.42 0.28 -4.54
C ASN A 45 8.81 -0.67 -5.68
N VAL A 46 7.85 -1.16 -6.47
CA VAL A 46 8.12 -1.98 -7.67
C VAL A 46 9.01 -1.22 -8.66
N GLN A 47 8.69 0.05 -8.93
CA GLN A 47 9.49 0.90 -9.81
C GLN A 47 10.89 1.14 -9.25
N MET A 48 11.01 1.43 -7.95
CA MET A 48 12.30 1.61 -7.28
C MET A 48 13.19 0.37 -7.42
N LEU A 49 12.63 -0.82 -7.15
CA LEU A 49 13.35 -2.09 -7.28
C LEU A 49 13.72 -2.40 -8.74
N THR A 50 12.85 -2.05 -9.68
CA THR A 50 13.12 -2.20 -11.12
C THR A 50 14.28 -1.29 -11.54
N SER A 51 14.29 -0.03 -11.10
CA SER A 51 15.40 0.90 -11.36
C SER A 51 16.71 0.41 -10.74
N ALA A 52 16.67 -0.12 -9.51
CA ALA A 52 17.84 -0.73 -8.86
C ALA A 52 18.38 -1.93 -9.65
N ALA A 53 17.49 -2.80 -10.13
CA ALA A 53 17.88 -3.93 -10.97
C ALA A 53 18.42 -3.51 -12.34
N ASN A 54 17.91 -2.42 -12.94
CA ASN A 54 18.47 -1.88 -14.18
C ASN A 54 19.91 -1.39 -13.98
N MET A 55 20.21 -0.79 -12.83
CA MET A 55 21.59 -0.40 -12.48
C MET A 55 22.48 -1.63 -12.35
N ALA A 56 22.03 -2.68 -11.64
CA ALA A 56 22.79 -3.92 -11.54
C ALA A 56 23.02 -4.63 -12.89
N VAL A 57 22.03 -4.66 -13.78
CA VAL A 57 22.20 -5.17 -15.15
C VAL A 57 23.24 -4.35 -15.91
N SER A 58 23.25 -3.02 -15.72
CA SER A 58 24.25 -2.14 -16.35
C SER A 58 25.67 -2.40 -15.85
N ASP A 59 25.81 -2.83 -14.59
CA ASP A 59 27.08 -3.29 -14.00
C ASP A 59 27.45 -4.73 -14.41
N GLY A 60 26.63 -5.39 -15.23
CA GLY A 60 26.87 -6.74 -15.73
C GLY A 60 26.35 -7.87 -14.82
N ILE A 61 25.56 -7.56 -13.80
CA ILE A 61 24.94 -8.56 -12.94
C ILE A 61 23.72 -9.18 -13.66
N LEU A 62 23.80 -10.48 -13.92
CA LEU A 62 22.77 -11.27 -14.57
C LEU A 62 22.50 -12.57 -13.79
N ASP A 63 21.39 -13.24 -14.09
CA ASP A 63 20.98 -14.52 -13.48
C ASP A 63 20.95 -14.49 -11.94
N LYS A 64 20.45 -13.38 -11.38
CA LYS A 64 20.43 -13.13 -9.92
C LYS A 64 19.01 -12.86 -9.43
N SER A 65 18.73 -13.31 -8.21
CA SER A 65 17.47 -13.07 -7.51
C SER A 65 17.73 -12.35 -6.18
N TRP A 66 16.97 -11.28 -5.95
CA TRP A 66 17.01 -10.49 -4.71
C TRP A 66 15.71 -10.66 -3.96
N LYS A 67 15.79 -11.06 -2.70
CA LYS A 67 14.63 -11.29 -1.82
C LYS A 67 14.68 -10.45 -0.54
N LYS A 68 15.84 -9.86 -0.27
CA LYS A 68 16.12 -9.07 0.93
C LYS A 68 17.23 -8.05 0.65
N GLU A 69 17.37 -7.12 1.60
CA GLU A 69 18.35 -6.04 1.53
C GLU A 69 19.77 -6.52 1.22
N ASP A 70 20.23 -7.59 1.89
CA ASP A 70 21.56 -8.17 1.70
C ASP A 70 21.89 -8.51 0.25
N ASP A 71 20.89 -8.89 -0.54
CA ASP A 71 21.10 -9.36 -1.92
C ASP A 71 21.36 -8.19 -2.88
N ALA A 72 20.98 -6.97 -2.47
CA ALA A 72 20.93 -5.75 -3.28
C ALA A 72 21.52 -4.51 -2.55
N LYS A 73 22.38 -4.71 -1.53
CA LYS A 73 22.96 -3.62 -0.70
C LYS A 73 23.61 -2.50 -1.50
N ASP A 74 24.23 -2.84 -2.63
CA ASP A 74 24.93 -1.88 -3.49
C ASP A 74 23.96 -1.03 -4.33
N TYR A 75 22.68 -1.43 -4.42
CA TYR A 75 21.67 -0.85 -5.31
C TYR A 75 20.46 -0.28 -4.59
N VAL A 76 20.22 -0.68 -3.33
CA VAL A 76 19.05 -0.27 -2.54
C VAL A 76 19.48 0.03 -1.12
N GLU A 77 19.19 1.24 -0.63
CA GLU A 77 19.50 1.66 0.74
C GLU A 77 18.63 0.96 1.79
N LYS A 78 17.38 0.64 1.45
CA LYS A 78 16.44 -0.04 2.35
C LYS A 78 15.48 -0.93 1.58
N TRP A 79 15.35 -2.19 2.01
CA TRP A 79 14.40 -3.09 1.36
C TRP A 79 12.93 -2.72 1.67
N PRO A 80 12.09 -2.48 0.65
CA PRO A 80 10.71 -2.08 0.87
C PRO A 80 9.86 -3.23 1.40
N GLN A 81 8.77 -2.88 2.09
CA GLN A 81 7.77 -3.83 2.56
C GLN A 81 6.49 -3.64 1.75
N VAL A 82 5.79 -4.74 1.44
CA VAL A 82 4.51 -4.66 0.71
C VAL A 82 3.46 -4.05 1.64
N PRO A 83 2.82 -2.92 1.26
CA PRO A 83 1.75 -2.33 2.06
C PRO A 83 0.58 -3.31 2.21
N LYS A 84 0.12 -3.55 3.45
CA LYS A 84 -0.92 -4.55 3.75
C LYS A 84 -2.22 -4.30 2.99
N GLU A 85 -2.58 -3.03 2.84
CA GLU A 85 -3.82 -2.60 2.20
C GLU A 85 -3.74 -2.62 0.67
N ALA A 86 -2.60 -2.93 0.06
CA ALA A 86 -2.46 -3.06 -1.39
C ALA A 86 -3.18 -4.30 -1.95
N GLY A 87 -3.65 -5.22 -1.09
CA GLY A 87 -4.32 -6.46 -1.51
C GLY A 87 -3.35 -7.58 -1.90
N VAL A 88 -2.06 -7.41 -1.64
CA VAL A 88 -1.00 -8.39 -1.90
C VAL A 88 -0.38 -8.85 -0.57
N THR A 89 -1.24 -9.25 0.35
CA THR A 89 -0.86 -9.58 1.73
C THR A 89 -0.03 -10.87 1.80
N GLY A 90 1.06 -10.84 2.57
CA GLY A 90 1.90 -12.01 2.85
C GLY A 90 2.99 -12.28 1.82
N GLN A 91 3.15 -11.42 0.81
CA GLN A 91 4.23 -11.51 -0.15
C GLN A 91 5.34 -10.52 0.21
N SER A 92 6.58 -10.99 0.17
CA SER A 92 7.77 -10.13 0.13
C SER A 92 8.12 -9.83 -1.32
N TYR A 93 8.80 -8.72 -1.56
CA TYR A 93 9.33 -8.46 -2.90
C TYR A 93 10.41 -9.49 -3.26
N GLU A 94 10.37 -9.97 -4.50
CA GLU A 94 11.42 -10.74 -5.16
C GLU A 94 11.71 -10.07 -6.50
N VAL A 95 12.98 -9.72 -6.72
CA VAL A 95 13.46 -9.21 -8.00
C VAL A 95 14.25 -10.33 -8.67
N LYS A 96 13.91 -10.67 -9.91
CA LYS A 96 14.66 -11.63 -10.74
C LYS A 96 15.25 -10.90 -11.93
N ILE A 97 16.54 -11.11 -12.15
CA ILE A 97 17.29 -10.62 -13.29
C ILE A 97 17.67 -11.87 -14.09
N ASP A 98 17.07 -12.04 -15.27
CA ASP A 98 17.34 -13.18 -16.14
C ASP A 98 18.70 -13.04 -16.85
N LYS A 99 19.16 -14.11 -17.51
CA LYS A 99 20.41 -14.13 -18.30
C LYS A 99 20.43 -13.13 -19.46
N ASP A 100 19.25 -12.73 -19.92
CA ASP A 100 19.08 -11.76 -21.01
C ASP A 100 18.96 -10.32 -20.50
N GLY A 101 19.13 -10.08 -19.19
CA GLY A 101 18.96 -8.77 -18.55
C GLY A 101 17.50 -8.38 -18.33
N LYS A 102 16.56 -9.30 -18.55
CA LYS A 102 15.13 -9.07 -18.29
C LYS A 102 14.88 -9.03 -16.77
N ILE A 103 14.23 -7.97 -16.31
CA ILE A 103 13.91 -7.77 -14.89
C ILE A 103 12.44 -8.10 -14.64
N THR A 104 12.19 -8.92 -13.62
CA THR A 104 10.85 -9.24 -13.13
C THR A 104 10.78 -8.98 -11.64
N VAL A 105 9.89 -8.07 -11.22
CA VAL A 105 9.60 -7.82 -9.80
C VAL A 105 8.28 -8.47 -9.43
N THR A 106 8.31 -9.35 -8.42
CA THR A 106 7.13 -9.98 -7.83
C THR A 106 6.96 -9.45 -6.41
N PRO A 107 5.77 -9.01 -5.97
CA PRO A 107 4.55 -8.91 -6.76
C PRO A 107 4.61 -7.78 -7.79
N ALA A 108 4.01 -8.00 -8.96
CA ALA A 108 3.97 -7.02 -10.04
C ALA A 108 3.19 -5.76 -9.64
N ALA A 109 3.40 -4.67 -10.39
CA ALA A 109 2.63 -3.45 -10.23
C ALA A 109 1.13 -3.74 -10.47
N VAL A 110 0.28 -3.11 -9.67
CA VAL A 110 -1.17 -3.27 -9.74
C VAL A 110 -1.78 -2.00 -10.30
N ASP A 111 -2.60 -2.13 -11.35
CA ASP A 111 -3.33 -0.98 -11.87
C ASP A 111 -4.25 -0.43 -10.77
N ILE A 112 -4.18 0.89 -10.56
CA ILE A 112 -5.16 1.61 -9.75
C ILE A 112 -6.43 1.69 -10.60
N LYS A 113 -7.13 0.57 -10.79
CA LYS A 113 -8.48 0.61 -11.36
C LYS A 113 -9.34 1.38 -10.37
N ASP A 114 -9.83 2.53 -10.79
CA ASP A 114 -10.86 3.24 -10.07
C ASP A 114 -12.01 2.27 -9.82
N ASP A 115 -12.31 2.00 -8.54
CA ASP A 115 -13.42 1.16 -8.07
C ASP A 115 -14.81 1.64 -8.56
N ASN A 116 -14.86 2.66 -9.43
CA ASN A 116 -16.05 3.13 -10.13
C ASN A 116 -16.35 2.37 -11.44
N THR A 117 -15.52 1.43 -11.90
CA THR A 117 -15.79 0.63 -13.12
C THR A 117 -16.50 -0.70 -12.87
N LYS A 118 -17.01 -0.95 -11.65
CA LYS A 118 -17.82 -2.15 -11.33
C LYS A 118 -19.31 -1.86 -11.08
N LYS A 119 -19.88 -0.84 -11.71
CA LYS A 119 -21.34 -0.59 -11.74
C LYS A 119 -21.98 -0.49 -13.12
N GLU A 120 -21.30 -0.94 -14.17
CA GLU A 120 -21.92 -1.17 -15.48
C GLU A 120 -21.62 -2.60 -15.93
N ASN A 121 -22.46 -3.52 -15.47
CA ASN A 121 -22.83 -4.80 -16.08
C ASN A 121 -23.20 -5.81 -14.98
N LYS A 122 -24.41 -5.68 -14.44
CA LYS A 122 -25.45 -6.71 -14.56
C LYS A 122 -26.79 -6.15 -14.11
#